data_AF-A0A8J5LZE7-F1
#
_entry.id   AF-A0A8J5LZE7-F1
#
_cell.length_a   1.000
_cell.length_b   1.000
_cell.length_c   1.000
_cell.angle_alpha   90.00
_cell.angle_beta   90.00
_cell.angle_gamma   90.00
#
_symmetry.space_group_name_H-M   'P 1'
#
loop_
_entity.id
_entity.type
_entity.pdbx_description
1 polymer ?
#
loop_
_entity_poly.entity_id
_entity_poly.type
_entity_poly.pdbx_seq_one_letter_code
_entity_poly.pdbx_strand_id
1 'polypeptide(L)'
;MTASADSCSGIEALCVLLSRLAFPKRYYDMMTTFGHERAWLCRVFLHMIDHVHDTLENKCYMAENIVAARMNEYCNAIKKKGAPTGGIFGVPDGPKLSVCRPSSLSEGTGGENLQKHLYSGHKRCHCLNYKAVTAPDGMCIHFWGPMEGRLHDSTMLRESALLEYFNEHQDTFEITFLYGDPGYGVRKYLVSGLQQRKTIPILTTLEHLHR
;
A
#
# COMPACT_ATOMS: atom_id res chain seq x y z
N MET A 1 -6.52 -2.55 -29.31
CA MET A 1 -7.87 -2.24 -29.80
C MET A 1 -8.82 -2.44 -28.65
N THR A 2 -9.62 -1.43 -28.29
CA THR A 2 -10.68 -1.59 -27.28
C THR A 2 -11.80 -2.49 -27.83
N ALA A 3 -12.69 -2.99 -26.97
CA ALA A 3 -13.85 -3.81 -27.36
C ALA A 3 -14.82 -3.10 -28.35
N SER A 4 -14.70 -1.77 -28.51
CA SER A 4 -15.49 -0.96 -29.45
C SER A 4 -14.69 -0.56 -30.71
N ALA A 5 -13.56 -1.21 -30.98
CA ALA A 5 -12.66 -0.94 -32.11
C ALA A 5 -12.06 0.48 -32.12
N ASP A 6 -11.95 1.14 -30.96
CA ASP A 6 -11.24 2.42 -30.88
C ASP A 6 -9.75 2.19 -31.16
N SER A 7 -9.18 2.98 -32.06
CA SER A 7 -7.76 3.00 -32.39
C SER A 7 -7.08 4.20 -31.73
N CYS A 8 -6.02 3.94 -30.95
CA CYS A 8 -5.09 4.94 -30.45
C CYS A 8 -3.67 4.36 -30.49
N SER A 9 -2.67 5.24 -30.42
CA SER A 9 -1.29 4.78 -30.23
C SER A 9 -1.08 4.29 -28.79
N GLY A 10 -0.11 3.39 -28.57
CA GLY A 10 0.22 2.93 -27.22
C GLY A 10 0.67 4.07 -26.30
N ILE A 11 1.35 5.08 -26.84
CA ILE A 11 1.78 6.27 -26.09
C ILE A 11 0.57 7.10 -25.67
N GLU A 12 -0.38 7.33 -26.57
CA GLU A 12 -1.63 8.06 -26.26
C GLU A 12 -2.44 7.33 -25.18
N ALA A 13 -2.60 6.01 -25.32
CA ALA A 13 -3.29 5.18 -24.34
C ALA A 13 -2.62 5.25 -22.95
N LEU A 14 -1.28 5.19 -22.91
CA LEU A 14 -0.51 5.35 -21.68
C LEU A 14 -0.68 6.75 -21.08
N CYS A 15 -0.66 7.81 -21.89
CA CYS A 15 -0.90 9.18 -21.41
C CYS A 15 -2.31 9.35 -20.84
N VAL A 16 -3.32 8.73 -21.45
CA VAL A 16 -4.71 8.71 -20.93
C VAL A 16 -4.75 8.00 -19.58
N LEU A 17 -4.10 6.83 -19.47
CA LEU A 17 -3.98 6.08 -18.20
C LEU A 17 -3.36 6.94 -17.11
N LEU A 18 -2.14 7.45 -17.34
CA LEU A 18 -1.39 8.25 -16.38
C LEU A 18 -2.14 9.53 -15.98
N SER A 19 -2.75 10.21 -16.95
CA SER A 19 -3.55 11.41 -16.68
C SER A 19 -4.78 11.12 -15.85
N ARG A 20 -5.41 9.94 -16.02
CA ARG A 20 -6.56 9.55 -15.22
C ARG A 20 -6.18 9.16 -13.79
N LEU A 21 -5.00 8.55 -13.61
CA LEU A 21 -4.46 8.17 -12.31
C LEU A 21 -3.90 9.36 -11.50
N ALA A 22 -3.51 10.46 -12.16
CA ALA A 22 -3.13 11.70 -11.48
C ALA A 22 -4.35 12.35 -10.81
N PHE A 23 -4.43 12.29 -9.48
CA PHE A 23 -5.56 12.85 -8.73
C PHE A 23 -5.38 14.35 -8.41
N PRO A 24 -6.45 15.18 -8.41
CA PRO A 24 -7.78 14.91 -8.94
C PRO A 24 -7.87 15.27 -10.44
N LYS A 25 -8.31 14.33 -11.27
CA LYS A 25 -8.66 14.59 -12.68
C LYS A 25 -10.07 14.16 -12.97
N ARG A 26 -10.81 14.91 -13.78
CA ARG A 26 -12.12 14.51 -14.33
C ARG A 26 -11.96 14.20 -15.81
N TYR A 27 -12.81 13.33 -16.34
CA TYR A 27 -12.82 13.09 -17.79
C TYR A 27 -13.11 14.38 -18.58
N TYR A 28 -13.92 15.29 -18.03
CA TYR A 28 -14.20 16.57 -18.68
C TYR A 28 -12.92 17.39 -18.92
N ASP A 29 -11.99 17.43 -17.95
CA ASP A 29 -10.72 18.13 -18.10
C ASP A 29 -9.81 17.43 -19.13
N MET A 30 -9.90 16.10 -19.19
CA MET A 30 -9.14 15.28 -20.14
C MET A 30 -9.65 15.42 -21.58
N MET A 31 -10.95 15.67 -21.79
CA MET A 31 -11.51 15.87 -23.14
C MET A 31 -10.80 17.00 -23.88
N THR A 32 -10.54 18.13 -23.22
CA THR A 32 -9.82 19.26 -23.82
C THR A 32 -8.36 18.91 -24.11
N THR A 33 -7.72 18.08 -23.26
CA THR A 33 -6.30 17.73 -23.39
C THR A 33 -6.07 16.72 -24.51
N PHE A 34 -6.96 15.73 -24.64
CA PHE A 34 -6.82 14.61 -25.56
C PHE A 34 -7.66 14.75 -26.83
N GLY A 35 -8.60 15.70 -26.89
CA GLY A 35 -9.47 15.91 -28.06
C GLY A 35 -10.50 14.81 -28.29
N HIS A 36 -10.70 13.92 -27.31
CA HIS A 36 -11.60 12.76 -27.43
C HIS A 36 -12.83 12.89 -26.56
N GLU A 37 -13.90 12.21 -26.97
CA GLU A 37 -15.12 12.10 -26.20
C GLU A 37 -14.90 11.37 -24.86
N ARG A 38 -15.72 11.70 -23.85
CA ARG A 38 -15.65 11.08 -22.53
C ARG A 38 -15.73 9.54 -22.59
N ALA A 39 -16.59 9.01 -23.45
CA ALA A 39 -16.82 7.57 -23.55
C ALA A 39 -15.56 6.83 -24.05
N TRP A 40 -14.92 7.38 -25.08
CA TRP A 40 -13.63 6.93 -25.59
C TRP A 40 -12.55 6.95 -24.53
N LEU A 41 -12.39 8.06 -23.80
CA LEU A 41 -11.40 8.17 -22.72
C LEU A 41 -11.62 7.12 -21.63
N CYS A 42 -12.88 6.84 -21.30
CA CYS A 42 -13.23 5.80 -20.34
C CYS A 42 -12.86 4.40 -20.84
N ARG A 43 -13.18 4.07 -22.10
CA ARG A 43 -12.85 2.76 -22.70
C ARG A 43 -11.35 2.54 -22.80
N VAL A 44 -10.59 3.54 -23.23
CA VAL A 44 -9.13 3.47 -23.30
C VAL A 44 -8.52 3.33 -21.89
N PHE A 45 -9.00 4.11 -20.92
CA PHE A 45 -8.54 3.99 -19.54
C PHE A 45 -8.77 2.59 -18.97
N LEU A 46 -9.99 2.05 -19.10
CA LEU A 46 -10.32 0.71 -18.59
C LEU A 46 -9.49 -0.37 -19.26
N HIS A 47 -9.36 -0.34 -20.59
CA HIS A 47 -8.52 -1.28 -21.33
C HIS A 47 -7.05 -1.23 -20.88
N MET A 48 -6.52 -0.03 -20.64
CA MET A 48 -5.14 0.13 -20.17
C MET A 48 -4.95 -0.32 -18.73
N ILE A 49 -5.96 -0.17 -17.86
CA ILE A 49 -5.92 -0.72 -16.50
C ILE A 49 -5.83 -2.25 -16.56
N ASP A 50 -6.70 -2.89 -17.34
CA ASP A 50 -6.69 -4.35 -17.50
C ASP A 50 -5.35 -4.82 -18.07
N HIS A 51 -4.86 -4.17 -19.14
CA HIS A 51 -3.58 -4.50 -19.76
C HIS A 51 -2.39 -4.37 -18.79
N VAL A 52 -2.34 -3.30 -18.00
CA VAL A 52 -1.28 -3.10 -17.00
C VAL A 52 -1.37 -4.14 -15.89
N HIS A 53 -2.59 -4.44 -15.44
CA HIS A 53 -2.81 -5.49 -14.44
C HIS A 53 -2.31 -6.84 -14.97
N ASP A 54 -2.78 -7.29 -16.12
CA ASP A 54 -2.40 -8.58 -16.71
C ASP A 54 -0.89 -8.70 -16.95
N THR A 55 -0.22 -7.58 -17.26
CA THR A 55 1.22 -7.56 -17.55
C THR A 55 2.08 -7.50 -16.28
N LEU A 56 1.59 -6.87 -15.21
CA LEU A 56 2.37 -6.54 -14.01
C LEU A 56 1.77 -7.10 -12.71
N GLU A 57 0.77 -7.96 -12.77
CA GLU A 57 0.08 -8.53 -11.60
C GLU A 57 1.06 -9.10 -10.58
N ASN A 58 2.06 -9.85 -11.07
CA ASN A 58 3.11 -10.43 -10.23
C ASN A 58 3.99 -9.40 -9.49
N LYS A 59 3.98 -8.13 -9.92
CA LYS A 59 4.70 -7.01 -9.30
C LYS A 59 3.79 -6.10 -8.48
N CYS A 60 2.47 -6.22 -8.61
CA CYS A 60 1.51 -5.40 -7.88
C CYS A 60 1.55 -5.68 -6.37
N TYR A 61 1.89 -6.92 -5.97
CA TYR A 61 2.02 -7.28 -4.57
C TYR A 61 3.27 -6.66 -3.91
N MET A 62 4.44 -6.81 -4.55
CA MET A 62 5.70 -6.25 -4.08
C MET A 62 6.61 -5.87 -5.27
N ALA A 63 7.12 -4.64 -5.25
CA ALA A 63 8.08 -4.14 -6.23
C ALA A 63 9.52 -4.62 -5.93
N GLU A 64 9.71 -5.93 -5.77
CA GLU A 64 10.94 -6.51 -5.19
C GLU A 64 12.21 -6.09 -5.93
N ASN A 65 12.23 -6.12 -7.26
CA ASN A 65 13.41 -5.73 -8.04
C ASN A 65 13.86 -4.28 -7.75
N ILE A 66 12.91 -3.38 -7.52
CA ILE A 66 13.21 -1.97 -7.22
C ILE A 66 13.73 -1.87 -5.78
N VAL A 67 13.10 -2.58 -4.86
CA VAL A 67 13.48 -2.61 -3.45
C VAL A 67 14.87 -3.21 -3.28
N ALA A 68 15.16 -4.36 -3.90
CA ALA A 68 16.48 -5.01 -3.87
C ALA A 68 17.58 -4.09 -4.41
N ALA A 69 17.33 -3.43 -5.55
CA ALA A 69 18.30 -2.52 -6.17
C ALA A 69 18.61 -1.28 -5.30
N ARG A 70 17.64 -0.82 -4.49
CA ARG A 70 17.74 0.42 -3.70
C ARG A 70 17.81 0.20 -2.20
N MET A 71 17.88 -1.04 -1.74
CA MET A 71 17.76 -1.40 -0.31
C MET A 71 18.72 -0.60 0.57
N ASN A 72 19.99 -0.56 0.18
CA ASN A 72 21.03 0.17 0.92
C ASN A 72 20.76 1.68 0.95
N GLU A 73 20.29 2.27 -0.15
CA GLU A 73 19.94 3.69 -0.22
C GLU A 73 18.76 4.00 0.70
N TYR A 74 17.74 3.14 0.70
CA TYR A 74 16.57 3.27 1.56
C TYR A 74 16.96 3.19 3.05
N CYS A 75 17.72 2.17 3.43
CA CYS A 75 18.23 2.01 4.79
C CYS A 75 19.03 3.21 5.27
N ASN A 76 19.92 3.72 4.44
CA ASN A 76 20.75 4.88 4.76
C ASN A 76 19.92 6.17 4.87
N ALA A 77 18.95 6.37 3.98
CA ALA A 77 18.07 7.53 3.99
C ALA A 77 17.25 7.60 5.29
N ILE A 78 16.66 6.49 5.73
CA ILE A 78 15.90 6.43 6.98
C ILE A 78 16.84 6.58 8.19
N LYS A 79 18.00 5.92 8.20
CA LYS A 79 18.97 6.06 9.30
C LYS A 79 19.43 7.50 9.48
N LYS A 80 19.71 8.21 8.39
CA LYS A 80 20.08 9.65 8.39
C LYS A 80 18.98 10.55 8.97
N LYS A 81 17.72 10.12 8.90
CA LYS A 81 16.57 10.82 9.51
C LYS A 81 16.38 10.50 10.99
N GLY A 82 17.23 9.66 11.59
CA GLY A 82 17.22 9.36 13.03
C GLY A 82 16.57 8.04 13.39
N ALA A 83 16.52 7.07 12.48
CA ALA A 83 15.96 5.75 12.79
C ALA A 83 16.70 5.08 13.98
N PRO A 84 15.96 4.35 14.84
CA PRO A 84 16.52 3.73 16.04
C PRO A 84 17.58 2.68 15.72
N THR A 85 17.44 1.96 14.61
CA THR A 85 18.38 0.92 14.16
C THR A 85 18.69 1.08 12.67
N GLY A 86 19.75 0.41 12.20
CA GLY A 86 20.02 0.23 10.77
C GLY A 86 19.05 -0.79 10.15
N GLY A 87 19.05 -0.90 8.83
CA GLY A 87 18.24 -1.90 8.11
C GLY A 87 16.76 -1.53 7.92
N ILE A 88 16.31 -0.38 8.40
CA ILE A 88 14.93 0.07 8.17
C ILE A 88 14.81 0.64 6.75
N PHE A 89 14.00 0.04 5.89
CA PHE A 89 13.89 0.44 4.48
C PHE A 89 12.52 0.98 4.06
N GLY A 90 11.48 0.83 4.90
CA GLY A 90 10.13 1.23 4.54
C GLY A 90 9.25 1.48 5.75
N VAL A 91 8.19 2.26 5.53
CA VAL A 91 7.21 2.60 6.55
C VAL A 91 5.84 2.09 6.11
N PRO A 92 5.22 1.15 6.83
CA PRO A 92 3.90 0.66 6.54
C PRO A 92 2.86 1.70 6.99
N ASP A 93 2.05 2.23 6.08
CA ASP A 93 0.93 3.14 6.35
C ASP A 93 -0.41 2.48 6.03
N GLY A 94 -1.49 2.92 6.68
CA GLY A 94 -2.82 2.34 6.61
C GLY A 94 -3.86 3.31 6.03
N PRO A 95 -3.76 3.71 4.75
CA PRO A 95 -4.68 4.67 4.18
C PRO A 95 -6.13 4.15 4.24
N LYS A 96 -7.05 5.03 4.62
CA LYS A 96 -8.48 4.73 4.68
C LYS A 96 -9.22 5.51 3.61
N LEU A 97 -9.92 4.80 2.74
CA LEU A 97 -10.77 5.40 1.71
C LEU A 97 -12.18 5.53 2.24
N SER A 98 -12.60 6.75 2.56
CA SER A 98 -13.97 7.04 2.99
C SER A 98 -14.97 6.70 1.87
N VAL A 99 -16.07 6.07 2.25
CA VAL A 99 -17.17 5.70 1.36
C VAL A 99 -18.49 6.24 1.91
N CYS A 100 -19.50 6.33 1.04
CA CYS A 100 -20.86 6.63 1.48
C CYS A 100 -21.37 5.53 2.43
N ARG A 101 -22.31 5.88 3.31
CA ARG A 101 -22.98 4.92 4.20
C ARG A 101 -23.74 3.89 3.35
N PRO A 102 -23.41 2.59 3.43
CA PRO A 102 -24.17 1.57 2.73
C PRO A 102 -25.59 1.48 3.31
N SER A 103 -26.57 1.37 2.42
CA SER A 103 -27.95 1.02 2.78
C SER A 103 -28.01 -0.44 3.20
N SER A 104 -28.96 -0.78 4.08
CA SER A 104 -29.27 -2.19 4.38
C SER A 104 -29.87 -2.83 3.12
N LEU A 105 -29.30 -3.93 2.64
CA LEU A 105 -29.88 -4.69 1.53
C LEU A 105 -31.19 -5.34 2.00
N SER A 106 -32.28 -5.14 1.25
CA SER A 106 -33.59 -5.76 1.52
C SER A 106 -33.64 -7.24 1.11
N GLU A 107 -32.72 -7.69 0.25
CA GLU A 107 -32.68 -9.04 -0.35
C GLU A 107 -31.32 -9.74 -0.18
N GLY A 108 -30.62 -9.51 0.94
CA GLY A 108 -29.43 -10.28 1.29
C GLY A 108 -29.79 -11.50 2.15
N THR A 109 -29.14 -12.63 1.90
CA THR A 109 -29.04 -13.76 2.84
C THR A 109 -28.85 -13.22 4.26
N GLY A 110 -29.77 -13.60 5.16
CA GLY A 110 -29.97 -12.90 6.44
C GLY A 110 -28.69 -12.66 7.25
N GLY A 111 -28.55 -11.42 7.74
CA GLY A 111 -27.61 -11.09 8.83
C GLY A 111 -26.43 -10.19 8.47
N GLU A 112 -26.12 -9.97 7.19
CA GLU A 112 -24.96 -9.15 6.80
C GLU A 112 -25.22 -7.65 6.95
N ASN A 113 -24.61 -7.05 7.98
CA ASN A 113 -24.66 -5.61 8.21
C ASN A 113 -23.38 -4.94 7.65
N LEU A 114 -23.32 -4.77 6.33
CA LEU A 114 -22.21 -4.12 5.62
C LEU A 114 -21.88 -2.74 6.19
N GLN A 115 -22.90 -2.04 6.68
CA GLN A 115 -22.74 -0.75 7.36
C GLN A 115 -21.86 -0.87 8.62
N LYS A 116 -22.05 -1.90 9.45
CA LYS A 116 -21.20 -2.18 10.62
C LYS A 116 -19.77 -2.59 10.21
N HIS A 117 -19.62 -3.35 9.13
CA HIS A 117 -18.30 -3.79 8.66
C HIS A 117 -17.44 -2.62 8.17
N LEU A 118 -18.05 -1.71 7.41
CA LEU A 118 -17.34 -0.55 6.87
C LEU A 118 -17.17 0.60 7.87
N TYR A 119 -17.96 0.65 8.95
CA TYR A 119 -17.84 1.73 9.93
C TYR A 119 -16.58 1.61 10.77
N SER A 120 -15.66 2.57 10.64
CA SER A 120 -14.49 2.68 11.50
C SER A 120 -14.82 3.53 12.72
N GLY A 121 -14.90 2.92 13.91
CA GLY A 121 -15.14 3.65 15.15
C GLY A 121 -14.08 4.72 15.45
N HIS A 122 -12.82 4.45 15.08
CA HIS A 122 -11.70 5.39 15.29
C HIS A 122 -11.82 6.66 14.42
N LYS A 123 -12.18 6.53 13.14
CA LYS A 123 -12.36 7.68 12.23
C LYS A 123 -13.78 8.24 12.22
N ARG A 124 -14.74 7.53 12.79
CA ARG A 124 -16.18 7.86 12.84
C ARG A 124 -16.79 8.05 11.45
N CYS A 125 -16.34 7.27 10.47
CA CYS A 125 -16.85 7.24 9.11
C CYS A 125 -16.91 5.82 8.55
N HIS A 126 -17.65 5.62 7.47
CA HIS A 126 -17.55 4.39 6.68
C HIS A 126 -16.34 4.47 5.76
N CYS A 127 -15.48 3.47 5.78
CA CYS A 127 -14.29 3.43 4.95
C CYS A 127 -13.89 2.00 4.57
N LEU A 128 -13.13 1.90 3.49
CA LEU A 128 -12.31 0.74 3.18
C LEU A 128 -10.90 1.01 3.67
N ASN A 129 -10.32 0.05 4.38
CA ASN A 129 -8.94 0.14 4.80
C ASN A 129 -8.04 -0.48 3.74
N TYR A 130 -6.91 0.15 3.51
CA TYR A 130 -5.83 -0.35 2.69
C TYR A 130 -4.55 -0.30 3.51
N LYS A 131 -3.58 -1.10 3.10
CA LYS A 131 -2.24 -1.12 3.68
C LYS A 131 -1.24 -0.87 2.57
N ALA A 132 -0.34 0.05 2.78
CA ALA A 132 0.75 0.33 1.86
C ALA A 132 2.08 0.32 2.62
N VAL A 133 3.17 -0.04 1.95
CA VAL A 133 4.51 0.29 2.42
C VAL A 133 5.10 1.33 1.49
N THR A 134 5.54 2.43 2.07
CA THR A 134 6.18 3.52 1.33
C THR A 134 7.68 3.50 1.58
N ALA A 135 8.45 3.53 0.50
CA ALA A 135 9.91 3.67 0.53
C ALA A 135 10.33 5.14 0.66
N PRO A 136 11.60 5.43 1.05
CA PRO A 136 12.11 6.79 1.24
C PRO A 136 12.05 7.71 0.02
N ASP A 137 11.99 7.17 -1.19
CA ASP A 137 11.84 7.93 -2.44
C ASP A 137 10.36 8.27 -2.75
N GLY A 138 9.43 7.87 -1.87
CA GLY A 138 8.00 8.10 -2.02
C GLY A 138 7.28 7.01 -2.83
N MET A 139 7.97 5.97 -3.29
CA MET A 139 7.32 4.87 -3.99
C MET A 139 6.51 4.00 -3.04
N CYS A 140 5.29 3.64 -3.45
CA CYS A 140 4.52 2.57 -2.83
C CYS A 140 5.09 1.24 -3.31
N ILE A 141 5.80 0.53 -2.44
CA ILE A 141 6.51 -0.71 -2.80
C ILE A 141 5.70 -1.97 -2.53
N HIS A 142 4.69 -1.88 -1.64
CA HIS A 142 3.72 -2.94 -1.36
C HIS A 142 2.34 -2.31 -1.13
N PHE A 143 1.28 -2.97 -1.60
CA PHE A 143 -0.10 -2.52 -1.41
C PHE A 143 -1.04 -3.71 -1.19
N TRP A 144 -1.96 -3.59 -0.23
CA TRP A 144 -2.96 -4.61 0.11
C TRP A 144 -4.31 -3.99 0.50
N GLY A 145 -5.39 -4.69 0.16
CA GLY A 145 -6.78 -4.27 0.36
C GLY A 145 -7.61 -4.40 -0.92
N PRO A 146 -8.88 -3.96 -0.91
CA PRO A 146 -9.60 -3.31 0.19
C PRO A 146 -9.99 -4.26 1.32
N MET A 147 -10.00 -3.74 2.55
CA MET A 147 -10.49 -4.46 3.74
C MET A 147 -11.55 -3.64 4.49
N GLU A 148 -12.30 -4.31 5.37
CA GLU A 148 -13.34 -3.68 6.20
C GLU A 148 -12.79 -2.55 7.08
N GLY A 149 -13.47 -1.39 7.09
CA GLY A 149 -13.06 -0.19 7.83
C GLY A 149 -12.87 -0.36 9.34
N ARG A 150 -13.59 -1.32 9.94
CA ARG A 150 -13.51 -1.64 11.37
C ARG A 150 -12.23 -2.40 11.76
N LEU A 151 -11.55 -3.02 10.81
CA LEU A 151 -10.39 -3.86 11.11
C LEU A 151 -9.21 -3.01 11.56
N HIS A 152 -8.43 -3.58 12.49
CA HIS A 152 -7.22 -2.96 12.98
C HIS A 152 -6.08 -3.15 11.97
N ASP A 153 -5.17 -2.20 11.96
CA ASP A 153 -3.94 -2.15 11.18
C ASP A 153 -3.12 -3.46 11.27
N SER A 154 -2.99 -4.02 12.47
CA SER A 154 -2.31 -5.31 12.70
C SER A 154 -3.01 -6.50 12.06
N THR A 155 -4.34 -6.47 11.94
CA THR A 155 -5.09 -7.49 11.19
C THR A 155 -4.74 -7.40 9.71
N MET A 156 -4.72 -6.20 9.14
CA MET A 156 -4.34 -6.03 7.73
C MET A 156 -2.92 -6.50 7.44
N LEU A 157 -1.96 -6.24 8.35
CA LEU A 157 -0.60 -6.75 8.20
C LEU A 157 -0.58 -8.29 8.14
N ARG A 158 -1.36 -8.96 8.99
CA ARG A 158 -1.47 -10.41 8.96
C ARG A 158 -2.12 -10.91 7.67
N GLU A 159 -3.26 -10.34 7.29
CA GLU A 159 -3.97 -10.78 6.07
C GLU A 159 -3.17 -10.47 4.79
N SER A 160 -2.29 -9.47 4.81
CA SER A 160 -1.40 -9.16 3.68
C SER A 160 -0.31 -10.21 3.47
N ALA A 161 -0.03 -11.09 4.44
CA ALA A 161 1.06 -12.06 4.42
C ALA A 161 2.46 -11.44 4.14
N LEU A 162 2.64 -10.15 4.41
CA LEU A 162 3.84 -9.42 4.04
C LEU A 162 5.10 -9.91 4.76
N LEU A 163 4.96 -10.33 6.02
CA LEU A 163 6.11 -10.83 6.79
C LEU A 163 6.51 -12.24 6.37
N GLU A 164 5.52 -13.04 5.94
CA GLU A 164 5.71 -14.35 5.33
C GLU A 164 6.43 -14.20 3.99
N TYR A 165 6.02 -13.24 3.15
CA TYR A 165 6.72 -12.90 1.91
C TYR A 165 8.20 -12.58 2.14
N PHE A 166 8.53 -11.74 3.14
CA PHE A 166 9.93 -11.46 3.50
C PHE A 166 10.69 -12.71 3.96
N ASN A 167 9.99 -13.65 4.60
CA ASN A 167 10.60 -14.90 5.04
C ASN A 167 10.89 -15.87 3.90
N GLU A 168 10.12 -15.81 2.81
CA GLU A 168 10.35 -16.59 1.59
C GLU A 168 11.43 -15.96 0.70
N HIS A 169 11.63 -14.64 0.77
CA HIS A 169 12.58 -13.87 -0.04
C HIS A 169 13.77 -13.35 0.80
N GLN A 170 14.37 -14.22 1.62
CA GLN A 170 15.42 -13.79 2.55
C GLN A 170 16.63 -13.19 1.85
N ASP A 171 16.99 -13.65 0.65
CA ASP A 171 18.11 -13.09 -0.13
C ASP A 171 18.00 -11.57 -0.34
N THR A 172 16.77 -11.05 -0.41
CA THR A 172 16.48 -9.61 -0.56
C THR A 172 16.33 -8.90 0.78
N PHE A 173 15.70 -9.55 1.77
CA PHE A 173 15.23 -8.91 3.00
C PHE A 173 16.02 -9.30 4.27
N GLU A 174 17.09 -10.07 4.15
CA GLU A 174 17.94 -10.48 5.27
C GLU A 174 18.47 -9.25 6.02
N ILE A 175 18.13 -9.14 7.31
CA ILE A 175 18.52 -8.03 8.21
C ILE A 175 17.87 -6.68 7.82
N THR A 176 16.68 -6.73 7.22
CA THR A 176 15.90 -5.53 6.92
C THR A 176 14.60 -5.49 7.72
N PHE A 177 14.11 -4.27 7.97
CA PHE A 177 12.95 -4.04 8.82
C PHE A 177 12.04 -2.97 8.23
N LEU A 178 10.74 -3.13 8.48
CA LEU A 178 9.77 -2.04 8.39
C LEU A 178 9.72 -1.30 9.72
N TYR A 179 9.45 0.00 9.67
CA TYR A 179 9.24 0.81 10.87
C TYR A 179 7.78 1.22 11.02
N GLY A 180 7.06 0.49 11.86
CA GLY A 180 5.62 0.66 12.07
C GLY A 180 5.27 1.45 13.33
N ASP A 181 3.98 1.77 13.45
CA ASP A 181 3.43 2.33 14.68
C ASP A 181 3.48 1.32 15.86
N PRO A 182 3.33 1.77 17.11
CA PRO A 182 3.32 0.88 18.28
C PRO A 182 2.23 -0.20 18.24
N GLY A 183 1.16 0.01 17.46
CA GLY A 183 0.02 -0.89 17.37
C GLY A 183 0.32 -2.21 16.65
N TYR A 184 1.41 -2.26 15.88
CA TYR A 184 1.85 -3.50 15.23
C TYR A 184 2.64 -4.45 16.15
N GLY A 185 3.22 -3.91 17.22
CA GLY A 185 4.20 -4.61 18.06
C GLY A 185 5.52 -4.92 17.33
N VAL A 186 6.41 -5.61 18.03
CA VAL A 186 7.73 -6.00 17.50
C VAL A 186 7.67 -7.40 16.90
N ARG A 187 8.14 -7.58 15.67
CA ARG A 187 8.20 -8.85 14.92
C ARG A 187 9.52 -8.95 14.14
N LYS A 188 9.86 -10.14 13.60
CA LYS A 188 11.13 -10.40 12.89
C LYS A 188 11.52 -9.31 11.89
N TYR A 189 10.58 -8.85 11.06
CA TYR A 189 10.83 -7.81 10.04
C TYR A 189 10.13 -6.48 10.34
N LEU A 190 9.69 -6.26 11.58
CA LEU A 190 8.93 -5.06 11.95
C LEU A 190 9.38 -4.54 13.31
N VAL A 191 9.92 -3.32 13.28
CA VAL A 191 10.27 -2.56 14.48
C VAL A 191 9.17 -1.54 14.71
N SER A 192 8.59 -1.53 15.91
CA SER A 192 7.64 -0.53 16.34
C SER A 192 8.24 0.33 17.44
N GLY A 193 8.02 1.65 17.40
CA GLY A 193 8.41 2.52 18.51
C GLY A 193 7.70 2.12 19.80
N LEU A 194 8.46 1.82 20.86
CA LEU A 194 7.91 1.79 22.22
C LEU A 194 7.22 3.14 22.46
N GLN A 195 5.98 3.12 22.96
CA GLN A 195 5.27 4.35 23.37
C GLN A 195 6.24 5.28 24.11
N GLN A 196 6.16 6.59 23.84
CA GLN A 196 6.88 7.61 24.59
C GLN A 196 6.49 7.57 26.09
N ARG A 197 7.03 6.63 26.86
CA ARG A 197 6.97 6.56 28.31
C ARG A 197 8.30 6.04 28.83
N LYS A 198 9.09 7.00 29.33
CA LYS A 198 10.14 6.90 30.37
C LYS A 198 11.00 5.64 30.36
N THR A 199 12.25 5.81 29.94
CA THR A 199 13.47 5.12 30.40
C THR A 199 13.28 3.74 31.03
N ILE A 200 13.62 2.68 30.30
CA ILE A 200 13.99 1.39 30.90
C ILE A 200 15.30 0.94 30.24
N PRO A 201 16.42 0.84 30.99
CA PRO A 201 17.69 0.40 30.45
C PRO A 201 17.71 -1.13 30.41
N ILE A 202 17.58 -1.73 29.23
CA ILE A 202 17.93 -3.14 29.05
C ILE A 202 18.69 -3.26 27.74
N LEU A 203 19.98 -2.96 27.80
CA LEU A 203 21.02 -3.42 26.88
C LEU A 203 22.37 -3.33 27.61
N THR A 204 22.50 -4.13 28.67
CA THR A 204 23.79 -4.44 29.28
C THR A 204 23.79 -5.89 29.72
N THR A 205 23.88 -6.82 28.75
CA THR A 205 24.47 -8.16 28.96
C THR A 205 24.58 -8.86 27.62
N LEU A 206 25.57 -8.50 26.81
CA LEU A 206 26.17 -9.37 25.78
C LEU A 206 27.51 -8.77 25.30
N GLU A 207 28.41 -8.41 26.23
CA GLU A 207 29.79 -8.00 25.90
C GLU A 207 30.89 -8.63 26.78
N HIS A 208 30.61 -9.67 27.59
CA HIS A 208 31.66 -10.34 28.39
C HIS A 208 31.69 -11.85 28.19
N LEU A 209 31.81 -12.29 26.93
CA LEU A 209 32.36 -13.60 26.57
C LEU A 209 33.11 -13.44 25.24
N HIS A 210 34.28 -12.81 25.28
CA HIS A 210 35.44 -13.00 24.39
C HIS A 210 36.42 -11.83 24.56
N ARG A 211 37.19 -11.86 25.65
CA ARG A 211 38.64 -11.58 25.75
C ARG A 211 39.05 -11.52 27.22
#